data_AF-A0AAU2VJ24-F1
#
_entry.id   AF-A0AAU2VJ24-F1
#
_cell.length_a   1.000
_cell.length_b   1.000
_cell.length_c   1.000
_cell.angle_alpha   90.00
_cell.angle_beta   90.00
_cell.angle_gamma   90.00
#
_symmetry.space_group_name_H-M   'P 1'
#
loop_
_entity.id
_entity.type
_entity.pdbx_description
1 polymer ?
#
loop_
_entity_poly.entity_id
_entity_poly.type
_entity_poly.pdbx_seq_one_letter_code
_entity_poly.pdbx_strand_id
1 'polypeptide(L)'
;MIIRRRLTVGVGILLATLTAGLGSALPAAADETPTKASPKVELVLDVSGSMRTRDIDGQSRMTAAKQAFNEVLDAVPEQVQLGIRTLGADYPGDDRKVGCKDTKALYPVGPLDRTEAKTAVATLAPTGWTPIGPALLGAADDLEGGDSTRRIVLISDGEDTCGPLDPCEVARDIAARGIHLVIDTLGLVPNEKIRKQLTCIAEATGGTYTAVQHTDQLSGRVKQLVDRAAEPVVTPVATEGADSCTDAPKLKAGLYTDREKIGEHRWYRVEVLPGQELRASVSVFADRAVNNDYGTLLRAVTVHGREIVRGSESGTGRTDAISSGLRYPRPEQDDDDEEPVPETVCLQVSNSFSAPASVKTSPGMPVELTVDVVDGPDNAADVAAFGLGRGWWLLGVLVLTGLVAGLLTGWISRWRIAVWRTNR
;
A
#
# COMPACT_ATOMS: atom_id res chain seq x y z
N MET A 1 -32.99 84.46 22.54
CA MET A 1 -32.82 85.01 21.18
C MET A 1 -31.40 85.54 21.10
N ILE A 2 -30.58 85.12 20.10
CA ILE A 2 -29.17 85.57 19.86
C ILE A 2 -28.17 85.14 20.98
N ILE A 3 -26.92 84.67 20.74
CA ILE A 3 -26.30 83.89 19.64
C ILE A 3 -25.08 83.07 20.17
N ARG A 4 -24.47 82.20 19.34
CA ARG A 4 -23.31 81.30 19.64
C ARG A 4 -21.94 82.08 19.55
N ARG A 5 -20.70 81.57 19.74
CA ARG A 5 -20.11 80.21 19.57
C ARG A 5 -18.62 80.12 20.07
N ARG A 6 -18.23 78.96 20.63
CA ARG A 6 -16.90 78.26 20.74
C ARG A 6 -15.55 78.93 20.40
N LEU A 7 -14.48 78.52 21.13
CA LEU A 7 -13.10 78.06 20.74
C LEU A 7 -12.19 78.04 22.02
N THR A 8 -11.01 77.40 22.20
CA THR A 8 -10.54 75.97 22.02
C THR A 8 -9.19 75.72 22.75
N VAL A 9 -8.71 74.45 22.83
CA VAL A 9 -7.37 73.94 23.24
C VAL A 9 -7.06 73.83 24.75
N GLY A 10 -6.41 72.73 25.19
CA GLY A 10 -5.87 72.56 26.56
C GLY A 10 -5.59 71.10 26.99
N VAL A 11 -4.44 70.53 26.59
CA VAL A 11 -3.98 69.14 26.83
C VAL A 11 -4.00 68.68 28.31
N GLY A 12 -4.41 67.44 28.59
CA GLY A 12 -4.04 66.72 29.82
C GLY A 12 -4.90 65.50 30.18
N ILE A 13 -4.24 64.39 30.59
CA ILE A 13 -4.82 63.13 31.12
C ILE A 13 -5.57 62.27 30.09
N LEU A 14 -5.17 60.99 29.97
CA LEU A 14 -5.96 59.94 29.31
C LEU A 14 -5.83 58.63 30.11
N LEU A 15 -6.95 57.90 30.20
CA LEU A 15 -7.19 56.80 31.13
C LEU A 15 -6.32 55.56 30.89
N ALA A 16 -6.08 54.80 31.96
CA ALA A 16 -5.83 53.37 31.87
C ALA A 16 -7.17 52.63 31.66
N THR A 17 -7.20 51.65 30.75
CA THR A 17 -8.36 50.79 30.48
C THR A 17 -7.95 49.33 30.33
N LEU A 18 -8.86 48.42 30.66
CA LEU A 18 -8.62 46.97 30.73
C LEU A 18 -8.35 46.38 29.33
N THR A 19 -7.30 45.57 29.22
CA THR A 19 -7.14 44.53 28.18
C THR A 19 -6.43 43.30 28.76
N ALA A 20 -7.19 42.47 29.49
CA ALA A 20 -6.75 41.16 29.96
C ALA A 20 -7.51 40.07 29.17
N GLY A 21 -6.96 39.69 28.03
CA GLY A 21 -7.56 38.73 27.09
C GLY A 21 -6.89 38.84 25.73
N LEU A 22 -6.64 37.69 25.08
CA LEU A 22 -5.68 37.42 23.97
C LEU A 22 -4.30 36.95 24.44
N GLY A 23 -4.28 35.84 25.20
CA GLY A 23 -3.09 34.98 25.25
C GLY A 23 -2.86 34.37 23.86
N SER A 24 -1.60 34.36 23.40
CA SER A 24 -1.26 33.91 22.06
C SER A 24 -1.55 32.42 21.88
N ALA A 25 -2.59 32.10 21.12
CA ALA A 25 -2.74 30.77 20.53
C ALA A 25 -1.60 30.56 19.53
N LEU A 26 -0.55 29.86 19.98
CA LEU A 26 0.42 29.26 19.06
C LEU A 26 -0.37 28.33 18.12
N PRO A 27 -0.18 28.41 16.80
CA PRO A 27 -0.73 27.39 15.91
C PRO A 27 -0.24 26.03 16.38
N ALA A 28 -1.15 25.11 16.66
CA ALA A 28 -0.79 23.71 16.79
C ALA A 28 -0.19 23.31 15.44
N ALA A 29 1.08 22.91 15.44
CA ALA A 29 1.67 22.30 14.26
C ALA A 29 0.90 20.99 14.03
N ALA A 30 0.08 20.96 12.98
CA ALA A 30 -0.41 19.70 12.45
C ALA A 30 0.85 18.91 12.04
N ASP A 31 1.00 17.72 12.63
CA ASP A 31 2.07 16.77 12.30
C ASP A 31 1.82 16.32 10.85
N GLU A 32 2.37 17.06 9.88
CA GLU A 32 2.18 16.78 8.45
C GLU A 32 2.59 15.33 8.20
N THR A 33 1.64 14.50 7.73
CA THR A 33 1.94 13.14 7.31
C THR A 33 3.08 13.21 6.30
N PRO A 34 4.23 12.54 6.55
CA PRO A 34 5.47 12.81 5.85
C PRO A 34 5.21 12.68 4.35
N THR A 35 5.36 13.80 3.62
CA THR A 35 4.87 13.94 2.25
C THR A 35 5.50 12.87 1.37
N LYS A 36 4.75 11.79 1.15
CA LYS A 36 5.30 10.57 0.59
C LYS A 36 5.72 10.84 -0.84
N ALA A 37 7.03 10.85 -1.09
CA ALA A 37 7.60 11.29 -2.34
C ALA A 37 6.99 10.51 -3.51
N SER A 38 6.34 11.22 -4.44
CA SER A 38 5.64 10.66 -5.59
C SER A 38 6.48 9.59 -6.28
N PRO A 39 6.00 8.35 -6.40
CA PRO A 39 6.70 7.31 -7.13
C PRO A 39 7.00 7.75 -8.55
N LYS A 40 8.23 7.48 -9.01
CA LYS A 40 8.67 7.79 -10.36
C LYS A 40 8.69 6.50 -11.20
N VAL A 41 8.01 6.52 -12.33
CA VAL A 41 8.01 5.44 -13.31
C VAL A 41 8.50 5.98 -14.65
N GLU A 42 9.41 5.27 -15.30
CA GLU A 42 9.77 5.55 -16.69
C GLU A 42 9.45 4.36 -17.59
N LEU A 43 8.70 4.62 -18.66
CA LEU A 43 8.40 3.63 -19.69
C LEU A 43 9.44 3.75 -20.81
N VAL A 44 10.28 2.73 -20.97
CA VAL A 44 11.30 2.68 -22.02
C VAL A 44 10.76 1.84 -23.18
N LEU A 45 10.44 2.51 -24.29
CA LEU A 45 9.85 1.90 -25.49
C LEU A 45 10.91 1.66 -26.57
N ASP A 46 11.01 0.40 -26.99
CA ASP A 46 11.68 -0.03 -28.21
C ASP A 46 10.96 0.52 -29.45
N VAL A 47 11.70 1.25 -30.28
CA VAL A 47 11.27 1.79 -31.57
C VAL A 47 12.14 1.20 -32.69
N SER A 48 12.91 0.15 -32.43
CA SER A 48 13.85 -0.45 -33.40
C SER A 48 13.15 -1.19 -34.55
N GLY A 49 13.93 -1.59 -35.57
CA GLY A 49 13.39 -2.00 -36.87
C GLY A 49 12.45 -3.21 -36.84
N SER A 50 12.67 -4.11 -35.89
CA SER A 50 11.86 -5.31 -35.62
C SER A 50 10.42 -4.98 -35.22
N MET A 51 10.17 -3.81 -34.62
CA MET A 51 8.83 -3.37 -34.20
C MET A 51 7.83 -3.16 -35.36
N ARG A 52 8.30 -3.21 -36.62
CA ARG A 52 7.46 -3.30 -37.83
C ARG A 52 6.75 -4.66 -38.00
N THR A 53 7.26 -5.71 -37.38
CA THR A 53 6.79 -7.10 -37.56
C THR A 53 5.33 -7.24 -37.16
N ARG A 54 4.56 -8.04 -37.91
CA ARG A 54 3.11 -8.20 -37.76
C ARG A 54 2.71 -9.56 -37.20
N ASP A 55 3.05 -9.79 -35.94
CA ASP A 55 2.88 -11.06 -35.23
C ASP A 55 2.15 -10.95 -33.88
N ILE A 56 1.69 -9.75 -33.48
CA ILE A 56 0.77 -9.55 -32.35
C ILE A 56 -0.61 -9.23 -32.90
N ASP A 57 -1.58 -10.14 -32.69
CA ASP A 57 -3.00 -9.99 -33.05
C ASP A 57 -3.27 -9.53 -34.51
N GLY A 58 -2.35 -9.84 -35.43
CA GLY A 58 -2.37 -9.40 -36.83
C GLY A 58 -1.99 -7.93 -37.05
N GLN A 59 -1.77 -7.15 -36.00
CA GLN A 59 -1.24 -5.79 -36.02
C GLN A 59 0.30 -5.80 -36.00
N SER A 60 0.95 -4.63 -36.08
CA SER A 60 2.41 -4.56 -35.84
C SER A 60 2.73 -4.48 -34.34
N ARG A 61 3.91 -4.96 -33.94
CA ARG A 61 4.40 -4.85 -32.55
C ARG A 61 4.37 -3.40 -32.04
N MET A 62 4.74 -2.43 -32.89
CA MET A 62 4.59 -0.99 -32.62
C MET A 62 3.12 -0.55 -32.44
N THR A 63 2.17 -1.12 -33.19
CA THR A 63 0.75 -0.79 -33.03
C THR A 63 0.22 -1.30 -31.68
N ALA A 64 0.51 -2.56 -31.35
CA ALA A 64 0.13 -3.16 -30.06
C ALA A 64 0.77 -2.41 -28.89
N ALA A 65 2.05 -2.03 -28.99
CA ALA A 65 2.72 -1.20 -28.01
C ALA A 65 2.02 0.16 -27.83
N LYS A 66 1.74 0.90 -28.91
CA LYS A 66 1.02 2.19 -28.82
C LYS A 66 -0.37 2.06 -28.21
N GLN A 67 -1.12 0.99 -28.53
CA GLN A 67 -2.42 0.74 -27.90
C GLN A 67 -2.26 0.54 -26.38
N ALA A 68 -1.35 -0.35 -25.97
CA ALA A 68 -1.13 -0.61 -24.56
C ALA A 68 -0.62 0.62 -23.79
N PHE A 69 0.25 1.44 -24.39
CA PHE A 69 0.64 2.73 -23.84
C PHE A 69 -0.56 3.66 -23.63
N ASN A 70 -1.49 3.76 -24.59
CA ASN A 70 -2.67 4.60 -24.45
C ASN A 70 -3.57 4.16 -23.27
N GLU A 71 -3.79 2.85 -23.12
CA GLU A 71 -4.57 2.26 -22.02
C GLU A 71 -3.89 2.46 -20.65
N VAL A 72 -2.56 2.39 -20.60
CA VAL A 72 -1.75 2.66 -19.41
C VAL A 72 -1.83 4.14 -19.03
N LEU A 73 -1.69 5.05 -19.99
CA LEU A 73 -1.73 6.50 -19.74
C LEU A 73 -3.09 6.96 -19.17
N ASP A 74 -4.19 6.29 -19.51
CA ASP A 74 -5.49 6.50 -18.86
C ASP A 74 -5.58 5.88 -17.46
N ALA A 75 -4.84 4.82 -17.17
CA ALA A 75 -4.86 4.10 -15.91
C ALA A 75 -3.89 4.65 -14.83
N VAL A 76 -2.84 5.38 -15.22
CA VAL A 76 -1.81 5.91 -14.29
C VAL A 76 -2.46 6.83 -13.23
N PRO A 77 -2.28 6.55 -11.92
CA PRO A 77 -2.76 7.42 -10.84
C PRO A 77 -2.06 8.78 -10.81
N GLU A 78 -2.77 9.83 -10.42
CA GLU A 78 -2.29 11.23 -10.53
C GLU A 78 -1.10 11.56 -9.61
N GLN A 79 -0.88 10.76 -8.56
CA GLN A 79 0.26 10.88 -7.66
C GLN A 79 1.58 10.30 -8.21
N VAL A 80 1.54 9.59 -9.35
CA VAL A 80 2.72 8.99 -10.01
C VAL A 80 3.34 9.98 -10.98
N GLN A 81 4.66 10.17 -10.89
CA GLN A 81 5.42 10.89 -11.90
C GLN A 81 5.81 9.91 -13.02
N LEU A 82 5.37 10.19 -14.25
CA LEU A 82 5.61 9.31 -15.40
C LEU A 82 6.57 9.98 -16.40
N GLY A 83 7.59 9.24 -16.83
CA GLY A 83 8.41 9.56 -18.00
C GLY A 83 8.23 8.55 -19.12
N ILE A 84 8.56 8.93 -20.34
CA ILE A 84 8.63 8.05 -21.51
C ILE A 84 9.95 8.30 -22.23
N ARG A 85 10.76 7.26 -22.38
CA ARG A 85 11.99 7.27 -23.18
C ARG A 85 11.87 6.29 -24.34
N THR A 86 12.47 6.65 -25.46
CA THR A 86 12.59 5.75 -26.61
C THR A 86 14.00 5.26 -26.80
N LEU A 87 14.14 4.13 -27.49
CA LEU A 87 15.39 3.65 -28.08
C LEU A 87 15.15 3.27 -29.55
N GLY A 88 16.06 3.66 -30.45
CA GLY A 88 15.93 3.37 -31.88
C GLY A 88 14.86 4.20 -32.62
N ALA A 89 14.65 5.46 -32.24
CA ALA A 89 13.53 6.27 -32.73
C ALA A 89 13.91 7.34 -33.77
N ASP A 90 15.14 7.87 -33.74
CA ASP A 90 15.56 9.02 -34.55
C ASP A 90 16.57 8.65 -35.68
N TYR A 91 17.21 7.46 -35.66
CA TYR A 91 18.29 7.09 -36.60
C TYR A 91 17.99 5.85 -37.49
N PRO A 92 17.61 6.06 -38.77
CA PRO A 92 17.31 4.99 -39.73
C PRO A 92 18.51 4.51 -40.57
N GLY A 93 19.75 4.92 -40.27
CA GLY A 93 20.95 4.59 -41.05
C GLY A 93 21.78 3.43 -40.49
N ASP A 94 22.84 3.04 -41.20
CA ASP A 94 23.67 1.87 -40.87
C ASP A 94 24.91 2.17 -39.99
N ASP A 95 25.19 3.43 -39.61
CA ASP A 95 26.32 3.71 -38.69
C ASP A 95 25.96 3.38 -37.24
N ARG A 96 26.42 2.20 -36.80
CA ARG A 96 26.34 1.73 -35.41
C ARG A 96 26.81 2.78 -34.38
N LYS A 97 27.77 3.65 -34.70
CA LYS A 97 28.25 4.68 -33.75
C LYS A 97 27.24 5.80 -33.50
N VAL A 98 26.29 5.97 -34.41
CA VAL A 98 25.17 6.94 -34.31
C VAL A 98 23.93 6.22 -33.79
N GLY A 99 23.57 5.08 -34.39
CA GLY A 99 22.43 4.27 -33.97
C GLY A 99 22.51 3.81 -32.51
N CYS A 100 23.71 3.49 -32.01
CA CYS A 100 23.88 3.12 -30.61
C CYS A 100 23.96 4.31 -29.63
N LYS A 101 23.53 5.49 -30.08
CA LYS A 101 23.23 6.67 -29.26
C LYS A 101 21.79 7.15 -29.45
N ASP A 102 20.98 6.42 -30.22
CA ASP A 102 19.58 6.72 -30.48
C ASP A 102 18.71 6.32 -29.27
N THR A 103 18.77 7.14 -28.23
CA THR A 103 17.84 7.08 -27.09
C THR A 103 17.58 8.48 -26.53
N LYS A 104 16.35 8.73 -26.08
CA LYS A 104 15.85 10.08 -25.83
C LYS A 104 14.65 10.06 -24.90
N ALA A 105 14.62 10.95 -23.92
CA ALA A 105 13.41 11.29 -23.19
C ALA A 105 12.40 11.92 -24.17
N LEU A 106 11.35 11.18 -24.50
CA LEU A 106 10.24 11.62 -25.36
C LEU A 106 9.23 12.43 -24.55
N TYR A 107 9.03 12.05 -23.29
CA TYR A 107 8.25 12.76 -22.28
C TYR A 107 9.06 12.76 -20.97
N PRO A 108 9.42 13.91 -20.40
CA PRO A 108 10.24 13.97 -19.19
C PRO A 108 9.48 13.43 -17.98
N VAL A 109 10.19 12.85 -17.00
CA VAL A 109 9.58 12.35 -15.75
C VAL A 109 8.92 13.50 -14.98
N GLY A 110 7.60 13.46 -14.86
CA GLY A 110 6.84 14.50 -14.16
C GLY A 110 5.34 14.17 -14.01
N PRO A 111 4.52 15.12 -13.51
CA PRO A 111 3.06 14.98 -13.48
C PRO A 111 2.49 14.76 -14.87
N LEU A 112 1.64 13.75 -15.04
CA LEU A 112 1.25 13.26 -16.36
C LEU A 112 0.17 14.12 -17.05
N ASP A 113 0.56 14.86 -18.09
CA ASP A 113 -0.39 15.29 -19.14
C ASP A 113 -0.65 14.10 -20.08
N ARG A 114 -1.84 13.50 -19.93
CA ARG A 114 -2.29 12.34 -20.72
C ARG A 114 -2.47 12.68 -22.20
N THR A 115 -2.73 13.94 -22.57
CA THR A 115 -2.91 14.36 -23.97
C THR A 115 -1.56 14.56 -24.66
N GLU A 116 -0.60 15.22 -24.01
CA GLU A 116 0.76 15.40 -24.53
C GLU A 116 1.48 14.06 -24.68
N ALA A 117 1.49 13.22 -23.63
CA ALA A 117 2.14 11.90 -23.66
C ALA A 117 1.58 10.98 -24.77
N LYS A 118 0.25 10.93 -24.93
CA LYS A 118 -0.39 10.17 -26.02
C LYS A 118 -0.04 10.74 -27.39
N THR A 119 0.02 12.06 -27.54
CA THR A 119 0.40 12.72 -28.79
C THR A 119 1.85 12.39 -29.16
N ALA A 120 2.77 12.46 -28.20
CA ALA A 120 4.18 12.12 -28.42
C ALA A 120 4.35 10.66 -28.87
N VAL A 121 3.77 9.70 -28.14
CA VAL A 121 3.79 8.27 -28.50
C VAL A 121 3.12 8.00 -29.86
N ALA A 122 2.05 8.73 -30.21
CA ALA A 122 1.38 8.57 -31.49
C ALA A 122 2.29 8.90 -32.69
N THR A 123 3.26 9.82 -32.56
CA THR A 123 4.17 10.18 -33.67
C THR A 123 5.20 9.12 -34.05
N LEU A 124 5.54 8.19 -33.14
CA LEU A 124 6.69 7.29 -33.29
C LEU A 124 6.58 6.37 -34.52
N ALA A 125 7.64 6.29 -35.31
CA ALA A 125 7.77 5.34 -36.42
C ALA A 125 9.01 4.49 -36.19
N PRO A 126 8.98 3.15 -36.36
CA PRO A 126 10.15 2.34 -36.07
C PRO A 126 11.38 2.75 -36.90
N THR A 127 12.59 2.81 -36.34
CA THR A 127 13.83 3.09 -37.10
C THR A 127 14.83 1.94 -37.03
N GLY A 128 16.14 2.18 -36.91
CA GLY A 128 17.17 1.17 -37.17
C GLY A 128 17.51 0.26 -35.99
N TRP A 129 18.04 0.87 -34.92
CA TRP A 129 18.90 0.20 -33.93
C TRP A 129 18.21 -0.02 -32.59
N THR A 130 18.78 -0.91 -31.75
CA THR A 130 18.21 -1.33 -30.47
C THR A 130 19.23 -1.11 -29.32
N PRO A 131 19.50 0.15 -28.90
CA PRO A 131 20.46 0.46 -27.84
C PRO A 131 19.85 0.35 -26.44
N ILE A 132 19.73 -0.87 -25.92
CA ILE A 132 19.11 -1.14 -24.62
C ILE A 132 20.01 -0.66 -23.48
N GLY A 133 21.32 -0.95 -23.53
CA GLY A 133 22.27 -0.48 -22.51
C GLY A 133 22.25 1.06 -22.32
N PRO A 134 22.47 1.86 -23.39
CA PRO A 134 22.37 3.32 -23.32
C PRO A 134 21.02 3.85 -22.86
N ALA A 135 19.91 3.21 -23.26
CA ALA A 135 18.57 3.62 -22.85
C ALA A 135 18.30 3.38 -21.37
N LEU A 136 18.75 2.24 -20.81
CA LEU A 136 18.66 1.95 -19.38
C LEU A 136 19.50 2.91 -18.53
N LEU A 137 20.68 3.32 -19.01
CA LEU A 137 21.48 4.36 -18.34
C LEU A 137 20.74 5.69 -18.32
N GLY A 138 20.26 6.16 -19.47
CA GLY A 138 19.50 7.42 -19.55
C GLY A 138 18.23 7.41 -18.69
N ALA A 139 17.51 6.28 -18.63
CA ALA A 139 16.34 6.12 -17.78
C ALA A 139 16.69 6.09 -16.27
N ALA A 140 17.84 5.53 -15.89
CA ALA A 140 18.33 5.62 -14.52
C ALA A 140 18.67 7.07 -14.14
N ASP A 141 19.33 7.80 -15.04
CA ASP A 141 19.75 9.19 -14.87
C ASP A 141 18.54 10.15 -14.74
N ASP A 142 17.50 10.00 -15.58
CA ASP A 142 16.25 10.80 -15.51
C ASP A 142 15.45 10.55 -14.21
N LEU A 143 15.58 9.36 -13.61
CA LEU A 143 14.89 9.00 -12.37
C LEU A 143 15.61 9.46 -11.09
N GLU A 144 16.83 9.99 -11.17
CA GLU A 144 17.64 10.38 -9.99
C GLU A 144 17.00 11.47 -9.10
N GLY A 145 17.48 11.55 -7.85
CA GLY A 145 17.05 12.55 -6.85
C GLY A 145 15.73 12.23 -6.13
N GLY A 146 15.67 12.59 -4.84
CA GLY A 146 14.55 12.34 -3.92
C GLY A 146 14.54 10.93 -3.30
N ASP A 147 13.59 10.69 -2.39
CA ASP A 147 13.43 9.41 -1.67
C ASP A 147 12.25 8.57 -2.19
N SER A 148 11.79 8.80 -3.42
CA SER A 148 10.68 8.08 -4.03
C SER A 148 11.08 6.71 -4.59
N THR A 149 10.11 5.78 -4.62
CA THR A 149 10.22 4.53 -5.38
C THR A 149 10.54 4.84 -6.84
N ARG A 150 11.53 4.15 -7.43
CA ARG A 150 11.92 4.28 -8.85
C ARG A 150 11.66 2.97 -9.61
N ARG A 151 11.03 3.07 -10.78
CA ARG A 151 10.81 1.91 -11.65
C ARG A 151 11.03 2.25 -13.12
N ILE A 152 11.80 1.41 -13.82
CA ILE A 152 11.84 1.36 -15.28
C ILE A 152 10.96 0.20 -15.74
N VAL A 153 10.16 0.42 -16.78
CA VAL A 153 9.46 -0.65 -17.52
C VAL A 153 9.97 -0.65 -18.96
N LEU A 154 10.85 -1.59 -19.27
CA LEU A 154 11.42 -1.78 -20.61
C LEU A 154 10.51 -2.67 -21.45
N ILE A 155 9.98 -2.15 -22.57
CA ILE A 155 9.17 -2.88 -23.54
C ILE A 155 9.99 -3.02 -24.81
N SER A 156 10.43 -4.23 -25.14
CA SER A 156 11.35 -4.50 -26.26
C SER A 156 11.05 -5.80 -26.99
N ASP A 157 11.39 -5.84 -28.28
CA ASP A 157 11.11 -6.96 -29.19
C ASP A 157 12.36 -7.55 -29.85
N GLY A 158 13.51 -6.93 -29.59
CA GLY A 158 14.80 -7.21 -30.22
C GLY A 158 15.88 -7.68 -29.26
N GLU A 159 17.01 -8.07 -29.84
CA GLU A 159 18.29 -8.21 -29.12
C GLU A 159 18.96 -6.84 -29.04
N ASP A 160 19.83 -6.60 -28.05
CA ASP A 160 20.67 -5.39 -28.11
C ASP A 160 21.63 -5.49 -29.30
N THR A 161 21.57 -4.51 -30.21
CA THR A 161 22.38 -4.47 -31.44
C THR A 161 23.66 -3.63 -31.29
N CYS A 162 24.00 -3.27 -30.05
CA CYS A 162 24.76 -2.07 -29.69
C CYS A 162 25.89 -2.29 -28.67
N GLY A 163 26.57 -3.44 -28.78
CA GLY A 163 27.81 -3.70 -28.05
C GLY A 163 28.88 -2.60 -28.21
N PRO A 164 29.74 -2.40 -27.19
CA PRO A 164 30.25 -3.50 -26.36
C PRO A 164 29.69 -3.61 -24.94
N LEU A 165 28.76 -2.74 -24.51
CA LEU A 165 28.15 -2.85 -23.18
C LEU A 165 27.09 -3.96 -23.21
N ASP A 166 27.18 -4.92 -22.29
CA ASP A 166 26.11 -5.90 -22.04
C ASP A 166 24.99 -5.21 -21.23
N PRO A 167 23.73 -5.18 -21.72
CA PRO A 167 22.60 -4.62 -20.98
C PRO A 167 22.39 -5.20 -19.58
N CYS A 168 22.78 -6.45 -19.32
CA CYS A 168 22.67 -7.05 -17.99
C CYS A 168 23.77 -6.54 -17.02
N GLU A 169 24.99 -6.29 -17.50
CA GLU A 169 26.01 -5.64 -16.66
C GLU A 169 25.60 -4.18 -16.37
N VAL A 170 25.05 -3.47 -17.36
CA VAL A 170 24.44 -2.14 -17.15
C VAL A 170 23.34 -2.17 -16.09
N ALA A 171 22.47 -3.18 -16.09
CA ALA A 171 21.43 -3.32 -15.07
C ALA A 171 22.01 -3.56 -13.66
N ARG A 172 23.13 -4.30 -13.54
CA ARG A 172 23.85 -4.49 -12.27
C ARG A 172 24.56 -3.22 -11.80
N ASP A 173 25.18 -2.46 -12.71
CA ASP A 173 25.77 -1.16 -12.41
C ASP A 173 24.71 -0.16 -11.90
N ILE A 174 23.51 -0.17 -12.49
CA ILE A 174 22.36 0.64 -12.03
C ILE A 174 21.90 0.19 -10.63
N ALA A 175 21.79 -1.11 -10.36
CA ALA A 175 21.48 -1.63 -9.02
C ALA A 175 22.55 -1.20 -7.99
N ALA A 176 23.83 -1.26 -8.37
CA ALA A 176 24.97 -0.89 -7.54
C ALA A 176 25.05 0.61 -7.20
N ARG A 177 24.33 1.50 -7.92
CA ARG A 177 24.21 2.92 -7.54
C ARG A 177 23.47 3.13 -6.20
N GLY A 178 22.76 2.12 -5.69
CA GLY A 178 22.01 2.22 -4.42
C GLY A 178 20.74 3.07 -4.47
N ILE A 179 20.30 3.52 -5.66
CA ILE A 179 19.14 4.41 -5.84
C ILE A 179 17.77 3.71 -5.72
N HIS A 180 17.73 2.46 -5.23
CA HIS A 180 16.52 1.63 -5.08
C HIS A 180 15.61 1.60 -6.33
N LEU A 181 16.24 1.45 -7.51
CA LEU A 181 15.56 1.37 -8.80
C LEU A 181 15.34 -0.10 -9.22
N VAL A 182 14.12 -0.41 -9.64
CA VAL A 182 13.72 -1.72 -10.17
C VAL A 182 13.46 -1.64 -11.68
N ILE A 183 13.96 -2.61 -12.47
CA ILE A 183 13.70 -2.71 -13.91
C ILE A 183 12.81 -3.93 -14.18
N ASP A 184 11.57 -3.70 -14.62
CA ASP A 184 10.71 -4.75 -15.17
C ASP A 184 10.84 -4.80 -16.69
N THR A 185 10.81 -6.01 -17.27
CA THR A 185 11.07 -6.22 -18.70
C THR A 185 9.95 -6.97 -19.40
N LEU A 186 9.50 -6.43 -20.54
CA LEU A 186 8.39 -6.92 -21.33
C LEU A 186 8.89 -7.27 -22.73
N GLY A 187 9.04 -8.57 -22.97
CA GLY A 187 9.48 -9.10 -24.26
C GLY A 187 8.31 -9.32 -25.20
N LEU A 188 8.27 -8.61 -26.33
CA LEU A 188 7.27 -8.78 -27.39
C LEU A 188 7.68 -9.91 -28.35
N VAL A 189 6.96 -11.04 -28.29
CA VAL A 189 7.24 -12.28 -29.05
C VAL A 189 8.76 -12.64 -29.10
N PRO A 190 9.44 -12.78 -27.96
CA PRO A 190 10.90 -12.90 -27.90
C PRO A 190 11.38 -14.34 -28.11
N ASN A 191 12.51 -14.49 -28.80
CA ASN A 191 13.22 -15.77 -28.87
C ASN A 191 14.00 -16.07 -27.56
N GLU A 192 14.57 -17.28 -27.43
CA GLU A 192 15.33 -17.67 -26.22
C GLU A 192 16.44 -16.71 -25.80
N LYS A 193 17.16 -16.11 -26.77
CA LYS A 193 18.31 -15.25 -26.51
C LYS A 193 17.85 -13.89 -25.96
N ILE A 194 16.85 -13.30 -26.60
CA ILE A 194 16.16 -12.08 -26.13
C ILE A 194 15.56 -12.33 -24.74
N ARG A 195 14.88 -13.46 -24.55
CA ARG A 195 14.34 -13.87 -23.24
C ARG A 195 15.43 -13.92 -22.17
N LYS A 196 16.57 -14.56 -22.43
CA LYS A 196 17.70 -14.66 -21.48
C LYS A 196 18.25 -13.27 -21.13
N GLN A 197 18.44 -12.38 -22.12
CA GLN A 197 18.89 -11.00 -21.92
C GLN A 197 17.90 -10.19 -21.05
N LEU A 198 16.61 -10.17 -21.42
CA LEU A 198 15.57 -9.43 -20.69
C LEU A 198 15.33 -9.99 -19.28
N THR A 199 15.49 -11.30 -19.07
CA THR A 199 15.44 -11.93 -17.74
C THR A 199 16.60 -11.45 -16.88
N CYS A 200 17.83 -11.45 -17.42
CA CYS A 200 19.04 -11.02 -16.72
C CYS A 200 18.97 -9.55 -16.26
N ILE A 201 18.45 -8.65 -17.11
CA ILE A 201 18.20 -7.23 -16.79
C ILE A 201 17.24 -7.08 -15.60
N ALA A 202 16.15 -7.86 -15.58
CA ALA A 202 15.15 -7.80 -14.52
C ALA A 202 15.70 -8.36 -13.20
N GLU A 203 16.29 -9.56 -13.23
CA GLU A 203 16.86 -10.23 -12.07
C GLU A 203 17.98 -9.42 -11.41
N ALA A 204 18.80 -8.70 -12.20
CA ALA A 204 19.85 -7.81 -11.71
C ALA A 204 19.36 -6.66 -10.79
N THR A 205 18.07 -6.30 -10.87
CA THR A 205 17.45 -5.20 -10.10
C THR A 205 16.28 -5.65 -9.22
N GLY A 206 16.04 -6.96 -9.10
CA GLY A 206 14.89 -7.51 -8.37
C GLY A 206 13.54 -7.28 -9.07
N GLY A 207 13.54 -6.91 -10.35
CA GLY A 207 12.35 -6.76 -11.17
C GLY A 207 11.86 -8.08 -11.77
N THR A 208 10.84 -8.01 -12.62
CA THR A 208 10.20 -9.18 -13.23
C THR A 208 10.15 -9.11 -14.75
N TYR A 209 10.64 -10.17 -15.40
CA TYR A 209 10.46 -10.40 -16.84
C TYR A 209 9.06 -10.94 -17.13
N THR A 210 8.48 -10.57 -18.28
CA THR A 210 7.25 -11.16 -18.80
C THR A 210 7.28 -11.21 -20.33
N ALA A 211 6.96 -12.38 -20.88
CA ALA A 211 6.78 -12.56 -22.32
C ALA A 211 5.33 -12.20 -22.70
N VAL A 212 5.17 -11.45 -23.78
CA VAL A 212 3.88 -10.94 -24.25
C VAL A 212 3.65 -11.40 -25.70
N GLN A 213 2.46 -11.93 -25.96
CA GLN A 213 2.06 -12.41 -27.30
C GLN A 213 0.77 -11.74 -27.81
N HIS A 214 0.00 -11.12 -26.92
CA HIS A 214 -1.27 -10.45 -27.22
C HIS A 214 -1.31 -9.03 -26.63
N THR A 215 -2.08 -8.14 -27.25
CA THR A 215 -2.17 -6.72 -26.90
C THR A 215 -2.72 -6.52 -25.48
N ASP A 216 -3.79 -7.25 -25.13
CA ASP A 216 -4.41 -7.22 -23.80
C ASP A 216 -3.46 -7.68 -22.68
N GLN A 217 -2.51 -8.58 -23.00
CA GLN A 217 -1.46 -8.98 -22.05
C GLN A 217 -0.47 -7.84 -21.82
N LEU A 218 -0.19 -7.02 -22.84
CA LEU A 218 0.72 -5.89 -22.71
C LEU A 218 0.09 -4.80 -21.83
N SER A 219 -1.13 -4.36 -22.12
CA SER A 219 -1.77 -3.28 -21.38
C SER A 219 -2.07 -3.67 -19.93
N GLY A 220 -2.65 -4.86 -19.72
CA GLY A 220 -2.90 -5.39 -18.37
C GLY A 220 -1.62 -5.54 -17.54
N ARG A 221 -0.49 -5.95 -18.15
CA ARG A 221 0.78 -6.13 -17.44
C ARG A 221 1.51 -4.82 -17.18
N VAL A 222 1.57 -3.89 -18.13
CA VAL A 222 2.16 -2.56 -17.90
C VAL A 222 1.34 -1.81 -16.86
N LYS A 223 0.00 -1.87 -16.91
CA LYS A 223 -0.86 -1.33 -15.86
C LYS A 223 -0.49 -1.89 -14.49
N GLN A 224 -0.44 -3.22 -14.34
CA GLN A 224 -0.04 -3.86 -13.08
C GLN A 224 1.33 -3.40 -12.56
N LEU A 225 2.28 -3.11 -13.46
CA LEU A 225 3.61 -2.62 -13.11
C LEU A 225 3.61 -1.14 -12.68
N VAL A 226 2.73 -0.31 -13.23
CA VAL A 226 2.48 1.08 -12.78
C VAL A 226 1.72 1.09 -11.46
N ASP A 227 0.67 0.29 -11.31
CA ASP A 227 -0.11 0.16 -10.08
C ASP A 227 0.81 -0.27 -8.90
N ARG A 228 1.68 -1.27 -9.11
CA ARG A 228 2.70 -1.69 -8.13
C ARG A 228 3.81 -0.65 -7.89
N ALA A 229 3.98 0.33 -8.78
CA ALA A 229 4.89 1.45 -8.53
C ALA A 229 4.20 2.57 -7.73
N ALA A 230 2.89 2.75 -7.91
CA ALA A 230 2.07 3.61 -7.08
C ALA A 230 1.96 3.10 -5.63
N GLU A 231 2.01 1.76 -5.44
CA GLU A 231 2.24 1.14 -4.13
C GLU A 231 3.64 1.50 -3.60
N PRO A 232 3.74 2.19 -2.45
CA PRO A 232 5.02 2.61 -1.91
C PRO A 232 5.69 1.48 -1.13
N VAL A 233 6.99 1.30 -1.35
CA VAL A 233 7.80 0.35 -0.57
C VAL A 233 7.84 0.82 0.89
N VAL A 234 7.30 0.01 1.80
CA VAL A 234 7.40 0.28 3.24
C VAL A 234 8.79 -0.13 3.71
N THR A 235 9.71 0.83 3.81
CA THR A 235 11.01 0.63 4.45
C THR A 235 10.80 0.34 5.94
N PRO A 236 11.33 -0.78 6.50
CA PRO A 236 11.19 -1.07 7.92
C PRO A 236 11.85 0.01 8.78
N VAL A 237 11.13 0.49 9.79
CA VAL A 237 11.68 1.45 10.77
C VAL A 237 12.47 0.68 11.83
N ALA A 238 13.76 0.98 11.97
CA ALA A 238 14.56 0.44 13.06
C ALA A 238 14.04 0.98 14.40
N THR A 239 13.80 0.08 15.36
CA THR A 239 13.28 0.38 16.69
C THR A 239 14.03 -0.45 17.73
N GLU A 240 13.93 -0.08 19.00
CA GLU A 240 14.43 -0.88 20.13
C GLU A 240 13.32 -1.01 21.17
N GLY A 241 12.77 -2.21 21.34
CA GLY A 241 11.78 -2.49 22.38
C GLY A 241 12.42 -2.40 23.76
N ALA A 242 11.68 -1.92 24.76
CA ALA A 242 12.19 -1.80 26.13
C ALA A 242 12.04 -3.11 26.92
N ASP A 243 12.63 -3.18 28.11
CA ASP A 243 12.42 -4.27 29.08
C ASP A 243 11.05 -4.18 29.80
N SER A 244 10.30 -3.08 29.61
CA SER A 244 9.04 -2.78 30.30
C SER A 244 8.01 -2.08 29.41
N CYS A 245 6.73 -2.37 29.66
CA CYS A 245 5.57 -1.70 29.04
C CYS A 245 5.51 -0.18 29.29
N THR A 246 6.06 0.31 30.41
CA THR A 246 6.05 1.74 30.76
C THR A 246 7.08 2.54 29.96
N ASP A 247 8.22 1.93 29.66
CA ASP A 247 9.37 2.55 29.00
C ASP A 247 9.37 2.32 27.47
N ALA A 248 8.66 1.29 27.02
CA ALA A 248 8.51 0.86 25.62
C ALA A 248 8.24 2.00 24.61
N PRO A 249 8.86 1.98 23.41
CA PRO A 249 8.56 2.96 22.37
C PRO A 249 7.09 2.89 21.94
N LYS A 250 6.48 4.04 21.63
CA LYS A 250 5.16 4.11 20.99
C LYS A 250 5.32 3.89 19.47
N LEU A 251 4.61 2.91 18.93
CA LEU A 251 4.56 2.59 17.52
C LEU A 251 3.22 3.08 16.93
N LYS A 252 3.27 3.67 15.72
CA LYS A 252 2.10 3.88 14.85
C LYS A 252 1.93 2.65 13.95
N ALA A 253 0.89 2.58 13.11
CA ALA A 253 0.81 1.56 12.06
C ALA A 253 2.05 1.62 11.13
N GLY A 254 2.66 0.47 10.82
CA GLY A 254 3.91 0.38 10.09
C GLY A 254 4.65 -0.97 10.24
N LEU A 255 5.80 -1.06 9.57
CA LEU A 255 6.72 -2.18 9.60
C LEU A 255 7.98 -1.79 10.38
N TYR A 256 8.39 -2.61 11.34
CA TYR A 256 9.49 -2.31 12.27
C TYR A 256 10.51 -3.44 12.34
N THR A 257 11.77 -3.10 12.68
CA THR A 257 12.84 -4.08 12.90
C THR A 257 13.60 -3.83 14.20
N ASP A 258 13.93 -4.89 14.93
CA ASP A 258 14.70 -4.90 16.19
C ASP A 258 15.57 -6.19 16.25
N ARG A 259 16.37 -6.37 17.31
CA ARG A 259 17.15 -7.59 17.60
C ARG A 259 17.05 -8.05 19.05
N GLU A 260 16.10 -8.94 19.31
CA GLU A 260 15.86 -9.56 20.62
C GLU A 260 16.86 -10.69 20.92
N LYS A 261 17.38 -10.78 22.17
CA LYS A 261 18.22 -11.93 22.57
C LYS A 261 17.36 -13.20 22.79
N ILE A 262 17.98 -14.37 22.73
CA ILE A 262 17.29 -15.63 23.04
C ILE A 262 16.82 -15.61 24.50
N GLY A 263 15.51 -15.82 24.74
CA GLY A 263 14.91 -15.77 26.07
C GLY A 263 14.73 -14.37 26.67
N GLU A 264 14.87 -13.31 25.86
CA GLU A 264 14.54 -11.94 26.22
C GLU A 264 13.06 -11.63 25.94
N HIS A 265 12.55 -10.52 26.47
CA HIS A 265 11.18 -10.06 26.26
C HIS A 265 11.17 -8.58 25.88
N ARG A 266 10.98 -8.25 24.59
CA ARG A 266 10.94 -6.85 24.12
C ARG A 266 9.53 -6.28 24.13
N TRP A 267 9.39 -5.06 24.65
CA TRP A 267 8.11 -4.38 24.85
C TRP A 267 7.95 -3.16 23.93
N TYR A 268 6.73 -3.01 23.38
CA TYR A 268 6.31 -1.91 22.51
C TYR A 268 4.92 -1.41 22.94
N ARG A 269 4.58 -0.15 22.66
CA ARG A 269 3.25 0.42 22.90
C ARG A 269 2.55 0.76 21.60
N VAL A 270 1.24 0.53 21.53
CA VAL A 270 0.37 0.99 20.46
C VAL A 270 -0.85 1.67 21.08
N GLU A 271 -1.32 2.75 20.48
CA GLU A 271 -2.56 3.43 20.88
C GLU A 271 -3.71 2.97 19.97
N VAL A 272 -4.84 2.59 20.59
CA VAL A 272 -6.03 2.04 19.90
C VAL A 272 -7.24 2.82 20.36
N LEU A 273 -7.97 3.47 19.44
CA LEU A 273 -9.20 4.20 19.74
C LEU A 273 -10.40 3.23 19.95
N PRO A 274 -11.52 3.68 20.54
CA PRO A 274 -12.76 2.93 20.50
C PRO A 274 -13.15 2.61 19.05
N GLY A 275 -13.74 1.45 18.82
CA GLY A 275 -14.15 1.00 17.49
C GLY A 275 -13.01 0.59 16.54
N GLN A 276 -11.74 0.59 16.97
CA GLN A 276 -10.60 0.15 16.16
C GLN A 276 -10.14 -1.29 16.46
N GLU A 277 -9.55 -1.96 15.47
CA GLU A 277 -8.85 -3.23 15.64
C GLU A 277 -7.34 -3.06 15.50
N LEU A 278 -6.62 -3.38 16.59
CA LEU A 278 -5.18 -3.60 16.56
C LEU A 278 -4.87 -4.96 15.93
N ARG A 279 -4.03 -4.96 14.90
CA ARG A 279 -3.42 -6.14 14.30
C ARG A 279 -1.92 -6.06 14.54
N ALA A 280 -1.32 -7.14 15.03
CA ALA A 280 0.11 -7.22 15.19
C ALA A 280 0.61 -8.60 14.80
N SER A 281 1.72 -8.67 14.06
CA SER A 281 2.44 -9.93 13.83
C SER A 281 3.94 -9.72 13.96
N VAL A 282 4.62 -10.74 14.48
CA VAL A 282 6.07 -10.75 14.68
C VAL A 282 6.67 -11.94 13.94
N SER A 283 7.79 -11.71 13.27
CA SER A 283 8.60 -12.73 12.60
C SER A 283 10.01 -12.71 13.18
N VAL A 284 10.55 -13.87 13.52
CA VAL A 284 11.91 -14.04 14.04
C VAL A 284 12.70 -14.92 13.07
N PHE A 285 13.85 -14.42 12.61
CA PHE A 285 14.61 -15.02 11.51
C PHE A 285 15.91 -15.68 11.99
N ALA A 286 16.29 -16.80 11.38
CA ALA A 286 17.53 -17.51 11.72
C ALA A 286 18.74 -16.98 10.92
N ASP A 287 19.33 -15.85 11.35
CA ASP A 287 20.58 -15.33 10.75
C ASP A 287 21.85 -16.08 11.19
N ARG A 288 21.70 -17.18 11.93
CA ARG A 288 22.75 -18.07 12.43
C ARG A 288 22.22 -19.47 12.73
N ALA A 289 23.12 -20.42 12.94
CA ALA A 289 22.75 -21.77 13.36
C ALA A 289 22.07 -21.78 14.73
N VAL A 290 20.81 -22.24 14.75
CA VAL A 290 20.01 -22.53 15.94
C VAL A 290 19.81 -24.04 16.08
N ASN A 291 19.39 -24.50 17.26
CA ASN A 291 18.93 -25.86 17.47
C ASN A 291 17.55 -26.07 16.82
N ASN A 292 17.14 -27.33 16.71
CA ASN A 292 15.87 -27.69 16.06
C ASN A 292 14.63 -27.15 16.79
N ASP A 293 14.68 -26.94 18.11
CA ASP A 293 13.50 -26.56 18.90
C ASP A 293 13.42 -25.04 19.07
N TYR A 294 12.27 -24.46 18.71
CA TYR A 294 12.06 -23.01 18.66
C TYR A 294 10.60 -22.62 18.95
N GLY A 295 10.39 -21.36 19.30
CA GLY A 295 9.06 -20.77 19.47
C GLY A 295 9.10 -19.25 19.54
N THR A 296 7.96 -18.62 19.23
CA THR A 296 7.75 -17.17 19.33
C THR A 296 6.38 -16.86 19.91
N LEU A 297 6.33 -15.85 20.78
CA LEU A 297 5.17 -15.47 21.58
C LEU A 297 4.96 -13.96 21.51
N LEU A 298 3.81 -13.56 20.98
CA LEU A 298 3.36 -12.18 20.92
C LEU A 298 2.12 -12.03 21.82
N ARG A 299 2.17 -11.12 22.80
CA ARG A 299 1.06 -10.86 23.74
C ARG A 299 0.66 -9.40 23.68
N ALA A 300 -0.62 -9.12 23.61
CA ALA A 300 -1.18 -7.80 23.89
C ALA A 300 -1.65 -7.79 25.36
N VAL A 301 -1.18 -6.82 26.13
CA VAL A 301 -1.55 -6.63 27.54
C VAL A 301 -1.89 -5.15 27.81
N THR A 302 -2.69 -4.88 28.85
CA THR A 302 -2.91 -3.50 29.30
C THR A 302 -1.68 -2.94 30.02
N VAL A 303 -1.62 -1.62 30.21
CA VAL A 303 -0.61 -0.95 31.06
C VAL A 303 -0.56 -1.44 32.52
N HIS A 304 -1.54 -2.25 32.96
CA HIS A 304 -1.58 -2.89 34.27
C HIS A 304 -1.21 -4.39 34.24
N GLY A 305 -0.68 -4.89 33.11
CA GLY A 305 -0.21 -6.27 32.95
C GLY A 305 -1.32 -7.32 32.75
N ARG A 306 -2.58 -6.91 32.59
CA ARG A 306 -3.68 -7.83 32.24
C ARG A 306 -3.53 -8.26 30.78
N GLU A 307 -3.40 -9.56 30.53
CA GLU A 307 -3.44 -10.09 29.15
C GLU A 307 -4.80 -9.82 28.50
N ILE A 308 -4.75 -9.42 27.22
CA ILE A 308 -5.90 -9.13 26.37
C ILE A 308 -6.06 -10.26 25.35
N VAL A 309 -4.99 -10.53 24.59
CA VAL A 309 -4.92 -11.59 23.58
C VAL A 309 -3.46 -11.99 23.34
N ARG A 310 -3.23 -13.19 22.82
CA ARG A 310 -1.90 -13.74 22.51
C ARG A 310 -1.90 -14.53 21.21
N GLY A 311 -0.82 -14.41 20.45
CA GLY A 311 -0.42 -15.34 19.40
C GLY A 311 0.82 -16.11 19.85
N SER A 312 0.86 -17.43 19.62
CA SER A 312 2.03 -18.25 19.93
C SER A 312 2.21 -19.34 18.88
N GLU A 313 3.42 -19.46 18.34
CA GLU A 313 3.83 -20.52 17.40
C GLU A 313 5.10 -21.20 17.93
N SER A 314 5.24 -22.52 17.71
CA SER A 314 6.34 -23.32 18.24
C SER A 314 6.49 -24.63 17.48
N GLY A 315 7.73 -24.98 17.10
CA GLY A 315 7.98 -26.15 16.26
C GLY A 315 9.36 -26.78 16.44
N THR A 316 9.61 -27.81 15.64
CA THR A 316 10.85 -28.60 15.68
C THR A 316 11.37 -28.87 14.27
N GLY A 317 12.63 -28.53 13.97
CA GLY A 317 13.29 -28.85 12.70
C GLY A 317 14.12 -27.70 12.15
N ARG A 318 14.29 -27.66 10.82
CA ARG A 318 14.92 -26.52 10.14
C ARG A 318 13.90 -25.39 10.00
N THR A 319 14.10 -24.31 10.74
CA THR A 319 13.35 -23.06 10.57
C THR A 319 14.30 -21.96 10.10
N ASP A 320 13.95 -21.37 8.96
CA ASP A 320 14.64 -20.21 8.39
C ASP A 320 13.97 -18.90 8.92
N ALA A 321 12.65 -18.97 9.20
CA ALA A 321 11.87 -17.97 9.92
C ALA A 321 10.73 -18.65 10.72
N ILE A 322 10.23 -18.00 11.78
CA ILE A 322 8.98 -18.33 12.48
C ILE A 322 8.18 -17.06 12.72
N SER A 323 6.87 -17.11 12.53
CA SER A 323 5.97 -15.95 12.70
C SER A 323 4.79 -16.28 13.62
N SER A 324 4.26 -15.26 14.30
CA SER A 324 3.07 -15.33 15.15
C SER A 324 2.32 -13.99 15.11
N GLY A 325 1.01 -13.99 15.35
CA GLY A 325 0.20 -12.77 15.29
C GLY A 325 -1.04 -12.80 16.16
N LEU A 326 -1.60 -11.61 16.41
CA LEU A 326 -2.81 -11.39 17.18
C LEU A 326 -3.71 -10.31 16.54
N ARG A 327 -4.98 -10.33 16.90
CA ARG A 327 -5.98 -9.30 16.60
C ARG A 327 -6.69 -8.92 17.89
N TYR A 328 -6.84 -7.63 18.15
CA TYR A 328 -7.59 -7.09 19.27
C TYR A 328 -8.55 -5.99 18.78
N PRO A 329 -9.83 -6.32 18.54
CA PRO A 329 -10.86 -5.31 18.37
C PRO A 329 -11.19 -4.67 19.72
N ARG A 330 -11.04 -3.35 19.81
CA ARG A 330 -11.56 -2.55 20.91
C ARG A 330 -13.00 -2.15 20.56
N PRO A 331 -13.99 -2.35 21.47
CA PRO A 331 -15.37 -1.94 21.21
C PRO A 331 -15.48 -0.42 21.01
N GLU A 332 -16.57 0.00 20.39
CA GLU A 332 -17.01 1.39 20.35
C GLU A 332 -17.30 1.92 21.77
N GLN A 333 -17.41 3.24 21.92
CA GLN A 333 -17.77 3.90 23.18
C GLN A 333 -19.29 4.16 23.18
N ASP A 334 -19.99 3.82 24.26
CA ASP A 334 -21.46 3.83 24.31
C ASP A 334 -22.07 5.26 24.22
N ASP A 335 -21.28 6.31 24.46
CA ASP A 335 -21.69 7.72 24.47
C ASP A 335 -20.98 8.51 23.35
N ASP A 336 -21.68 8.76 22.23
CA ASP A 336 -21.20 9.51 21.05
C ASP A 336 -20.79 10.98 21.35
N ASP A 337 -21.20 11.52 22.51
CA ASP A 337 -20.96 12.92 22.92
C ASP A 337 -19.59 13.14 23.63
N GLU A 338 -18.82 12.08 23.92
CA GLU A 338 -17.47 12.19 24.51
C GLU A 338 -16.33 12.04 23.49
N GLU A 339 -15.21 12.75 23.69
CA GLU A 339 -14.03 12.57 22.82
C GLU A 339 -13.40 11.16 22.98
N PRO A 340 -13.12 10.44 21.88
CA PRO A 340 -12.69 9.04 21.94
C PRO A 340 -11.29 8.88 22.57
N VAL A 341 -11.24 8.40 23.82
CA VAL A 341 -9.99 8.27 24.57
C VAL A 341 -9.19 7.03 24.10
N PRO A 342 -7.93 7.15 23.63
CA PRO A 342 -7.11 6.01 23.20
C PRO A 342 -6.66 5.12 24.38
N GLU A 343 -6.76 3.80 24.22
CA GLU A 343 -6.16 2.83 25.14
C GLU A 343 -4.72 2.53 24.70
N THR A 344 -3.78 2.58 25.64
CA THR A 344 -2.40 2.12 25.42
C THR A 344 -2.34 0.60 25.60
N VAL A 345 -2.18 -0.12 24.50
CA VAL A 345 -1.91 -1.56 24.49
C VAL A 345 -0.41 -1.80 24.44
N CYS A 346 0.10 -2.64 25.33
CA CYS A 346 1.49 -3.06 25.34
C CYS A 346 1.64 -4.39 24.61
N LEU A 347 2.42 -4.41 23.54
CA LEU A 347 2.87 -5.61 22.85
C LEU A 347 4.14 -6.13 23.51
N GLN A 348 4.11 -7.37 24.01
CA GLN A 348 5.29 -8.11 24.44
C GLN A 348 5.64 -9.13 23.36
N VAL A 349 6.82 -8.99 22.77
CA VAL A 349 7.49 -10.02 21.97
C VAL A 349 8.33 -10.90 22.90
N SER A 350 8.53 -12.16 22.53
CA SER A 350 9.57 -13.02 23.10
C SER A 350 9.81 -14.25 22.24
N ASN A 351 11.05 -14.75 22.27
CA ASN A 351 11.47 -15.92 21.52
C ASN A 351 12.13 -16.98 22.42
N SER A 352 11.86 -18.25 22.12
CA SER A 352 12.36 -19.43 22.85
C SER A 352 13.20 -20.33 21.96
N PHE A 353 14.05 -19.74 21.10
CA PHE A 353 15.08 -20.47 20.38
C PHE A 353 16.13 -21.05 21.34
N SER A 354 17.03 -21.87 20.83
CA SER A 354 18.32 -22.14 21.46
C SER A 354 19.40 -22.31 20.40
N ALA A 355 20.67 -22.19 20.77
CA ALA A 355 21.79 -22.31 19.83
C ALA A 355 22.94 -23.16 20.43
N PRO A 356 23.76 -23.83 19.62
CA PRO A 356 24.96 -24.52 20.08
C PRO A 356 25.95 -23.56 20.76
N ALA A 357 26.71 -24.03 21.75
CA ALA A 357 27.61 -23.18 22.55
C ALA A 357 28.76 -22.51 21.74
N SER A 358 28.98 -22.94 20.50
CA SER A 358 29.92 -22.32 19.54
C SER A 358 29.34 -21.09 18.81
N VAL A 359 28.05 -20.81 18.94
CA VAL A 359 27.34 -19.73 18.22
C VAL A 359 27.20 -18.51 19.12
N LYS A 360 27.50 -17.32 18.58
CA LYS A 360 27.31 -16.05 19.30
C LYS A 360 25.82 -15.69 19.36
N THR A 361 25.31 -15.44 20.57
CA THR A 361 23.95 -14.95 20.83
C THR A 361 23.82 -13.41 20.84
N SER A 362 24.93 -12.70 20.56
CA SER A 362 24.98 -11.24 20.44
C SER A 362 25.61 -10.84 19.10
N PRO A 363 25.03 -9.88 18.34
CA PRO A 363 23.76 -9.19 18.61
C PRO A 363 22.56 -10.15 18.59
N GLY A 364 21.38 -9.71 19.04
CA GLY A 364 20.17 -10.55 19.12
C GLY A 364 19.72 -11.13 17.78
N MET A 365 18.75 -12.03 17.80
CA MET A 365 18.09 -12.58 16.61
C MET A 365 17.31 -11.46 15.89
N PRO A 366 17.32 -11.37 14.55
CA PRO A 366 16.49 -10.41 13.83
C PRO A 366 15.00 -10.62 14.14
N VAL A 367 14.33 -9.54 14.54
CA VAL A 367 12.89 -9.46 14.75
C VAL A 367 12.31 -8.46 13.76
N GLU A 368 11.27 -8.85 13.05
CA GLU A 368 10.43 -7.96 12.26
C GLU A 368 9.03 -7.92 12.88
N LEU A 369 8.49 -6.73 13.12
CA LEU A 369 7.21 -6.50 13.77
C LEU A 369 6.33 -5.65 12.85
N THR A 370 5.19 -6.21 12.44
CA THR A 370 4.11 -5.42 11.84
C THR A 370 3.16 -4.95 12.93
N VAL A 371 2.80 -3.67 12.87
CA VAL A 371 1.70 -3.09 13.63
C VAL A 371 0.75 -2.46 12.62
N ASP A 372 -0.53 -2.75 12.74
CA ASP A 372 -1.59 -2.13 11.94
C ASP A 372 -2.77 -1.82 12.86
N VAL A 373 -3.42 -0.67 12.65
CA VAL A 373 -4.55 -0.21 13.45
C VAL A 373 -5.57 0.33 12.46
N VAL A 374 -6.65 -0.42 12.32
CA VAL A 374 -7.70 -0.18 11.34
C VAL A 374 -9.05 0.00 12.04
N ASP A 375 -10.06 0.40 11.27
CA ASP A 375 -11.45 0.30 11.70
C ASP A 375 -11.77 -1.14 12.11
N GLY A 376 -12.50 -1.29 13.21
CA GLY A 376 -12.89 -2.57 13.78
C GLY A 376 -13.82 -3.36 12.86
N PRO A 377 -14.03 -4.65 13.13
CA PRO A 377 -15.13 -5.37 12.49
C PRO A 377 -16.46 -4.69 12.90
N ASP A 378 -17.29 -4.34 11.91
CA ASP A 378 -18.66 -3.85 12.14
C ASP A 378 -19.34 -4.71 13.20
N ASN A 379 -20.03 -4.07 14.15
CA ASN A 379 -20.89 -4.75 15.11
C ASN A 379 -21.85 -5.69 14.36
N ALA A 380 -21.66 -7.01 14.55
CA ALA A 380 -22.26 -8.03 13.70
C ALA A 380 -23.79 -7.89 13.67
N ALA A 381 -24.30 -7.35 12.55
CA ALA A 381 -25.65 -6.79 12.44
C ALA A 381 -26.70 -7.70 13.09
N ASP A 382 -27.22 -7.22 14.24
CA ASP A 382 -27.63 -8.03 15.38
C ASP A 382 -28.18 -9.43 15.02
N VAL A 383 -27.49 -10.48 15.49
CA VAL A 383 -27.97 -11.86 15.31
C VAL A 383 -29.32 -12.12 15.99
N ALA A 384 -29.72 -11.31 16.97
CA ALA A 384 -31.08 -11.30 17.53
C ALA A 384 -32.11 -10.55 16.65
N ALA A 385 -31.71 -9.71 15.68
CA ALA A 385 -32.60 -9.19 14.65
C ALA A 385 -33.06 -10.30 13.68
N PHE A 386 -32.21 -11.30 13.44
CA PHE A 386 -32.58 -12.53 12.73
C PHE A 386 -33.22 -13.61 13.63
N GLY A 387 -32.93 -13.62 14.94
CA GLY A 387 -33.35 -14.68 15.85
C GLY A 387 -34.54 -14.41 16.79
N LEU A 388 -34.63 -13.22 17.41
CA LEU A 388 -35.50 -12.96 18.57
C LEU A 388 -36.46 -11.78 18.39
N GLY A 389 -36.04 -10.70 17.71
CA GLY A 389 -36.86 -9.48 17.55
C GLY A 389 -38.23 -9.70 16.88
N ARG A 390 -38.34 -10.72 16.02
CA ARG A 390 -39.61 -11.08 15.34
C ARG A 390 -40.62 -11.86 16.21
N GLY A 391 -40.25 -12.32 17.40
CA GLY A 391 -41.13 -13.11 18.27
C GLY A 391 -42.44 -12.40 18.64
N TRP A 392 -42.39 -11.08 18.83
CA TRP A 392 -43.56 -10.24 19.14
C TRP A 392 -44.57 -10.18 17.99
N TRP A 393 -44.13 -10.24 16.74
CA TRP A 393 -45.01 -10.26 15.56
C TRP A 393 -45.76 -11.60 15.44
N LEU A 394 -45.08 -12.72 15.73
CA LEU A 394 -45.71 -14.04 15.79
C LEU A 394 -46.72 -14.14 16.94
N LEU A 395 -46.39 -13.59 18.11
CA LEU A 395 -47.34 -13.47 19.23
C LEU A 395 -48.56 -12.61 18.86
N GLY A 396 -48.36 -11.45 18.23
CA GLY A 396 -49.45 -10.60 17.75
C GLY A 396 -50.37 -11.32 16.76
N VAL A 397 -49.81 -12.04 15.79
CA VAL A 397 -50.57 -12.86 14.83
C VAL A 397 -51.31 -14.01 15.52
N LEU A 398 -50.70 -14.70 16.49
CA LEU A 398 -51.36 -15.77 17.25
C LEU A 398 -52.52 -15.25 18.10
N VAL A 399 -52.35 -14.11 18.79
CA VAL A 399 -53.42 -13.48 19.58
C VAL A 399 -54.58 -13.02 18.68
N LEU A 400 -54.27 -12.37 17.55
CA LEU A 400 -55.28 -11.85 16.64
C LEU A 400 -56.04 -12.97 15.90
N THR A 401 -55.34 -14.01 15.43
CA THR A 401 -55.98 -15.19 14.81
C THR A 401 -56.82 -15.98 15.82
N GLY A 402 -56.34 -16.16 17.06
CA GLY A 402 -57.10 -16.77 18.14
C GLY A 402 -58.38 -15.99 18.49
N LEU A 403 -58.29 -14.66 18.57
CA LEU A 403 -59.43 -13.77 18.83
C LEU A 403 -60.47 -13.84 17.69
N VAL A 404 -60.03 -13.77 16.43
CA VAL A 404 -60.91 -13.90 15.26
C VAL A 404 -61.58 -15.27 15.21
N ALA A 405 -60.85 -16.36 15.46
CA ALA A 405 -61.42 -17.71 15.52
C ALA A 405 -62.44 -17.87 16.67
N GLY A 406 -62.16 -17.28 17.83
CA GLY A 406 -63.09 -17.23 18.97
C GLY A 406 -64.38 -16.46 18.66
N LEU A 407 -64.28 -15.30 17.99
CA LEU A 407 -65.45 -14.53 17.56
C LEU A 407 -66.27 -15.28 16.49
N LEU A 408 -65.63 -15.90 15.50
CA LEU A 408 -66.32 -16.65 14.45
C LEU A 408 -67.05 -17.87 15.00
N THR A 409 -66.41 -18.67 15.86
CA THR A 409 -67.06 -19.83 16.52
C THR A 409 -68.17 -19.40 17.48
N GLY A 410 -67.99 -18.30 18.21
CA GLY A 410 -69.03 -17.67 19.03
C GLY A 410 -70.23 -17.18 18.21
N TRP A 411 -70.00 -16.61 17.02
CA TRP A 411 -71.05 -16.17 16.10
C TRP A 411 -71.79 -17.36 15.47
N ILE A 412 -71.06 -18.36 14.95
CA ILE A 412 -71.63 -19.58 14.36
C ILE A 412 -72.46 -20.36 15.40
N SER A 413 -71.99 -20.48 16.64
CA SER A 413 -72.76 -21.17 17.69
C SER A 413 -74.03 -20.40 18.07
N ARG A 414 -73.98 -19.07 18.21
CA ARG A 414 -75.18 -18.23 18.40
C ARG A 414 -76.16 -18.34 17.23
N TRP A 415 -75.69 -18.29 16.00
CA TRP A 415 -76.53 -18.41 14.80
C TRP A 415 -77.19 -19.80 14.72
N ARG A 416 -76.43 -20.88 14.96
CA ARG A 416 -76.96 -22.25 15.04
C ARG A 416 -78.02 -22.40 16.13
N ILE A 417 -77.82 -21.80 17.31
CA ILE A 417 -78.81 -21.80 18.40
C ILE A 417 -80.06 -21.01 18.02
N ALA A 418 -79.93 -19.88 17.32
CA ALA A 418 -81.07 -19.10 16.85
C ALA A 418 -81.92 -19.88 15.83
N VAL A 419 -81.28 -20.47 14.80
CA VAL A 419 -81.95 -21.30 13.78
C VAL A 419 -82.62 -22.55 14.39
N TRP A 420 -82.03 -23.13 15.45
CA TRP A 420 -82.65 -24.23 16.20
C TRP A 420 -83.88 -23.83 17.04
N ARG A 421 -84.09 -22.53 17.32
CA ARG A 421 -85.27 -22.01 18.02
C ARG A 421 -86.38 -21.52 17.09
N THR A 422 -86.10 -21.33 15.79
CA THR A 422 -87.12 -20.98 14.79
C THR A 422 -87.72 -22.19 14.09
N ASN A 423 -87.06 -23.35 14.17
CA ASN A 423 -87.48 -24.60 13.55
C ASN A 423 -87.96 -25.64 14.59
N ARG A 424 -88.57 -25.18 15.68
CA ARG A 424 -89.04 -26.02 16.79
C ARG A 424 -90.22 -25.38 17.53
#